data_AF-A0A969GMN6-F1
#
_entry.id   AF-A0A969GMN6-F1
#
_cell.length_a   1.000
_cell.length_b   1.000
_cell.length_c   1.000
_cell.angle_alpha   90.00
_cell.angle_beta   90.00
_cell.angle_gamma   90.00
#
_symmetry.space_group_name_H-M   'P 1'
#
loop_
_entity.id
_entity.type
_entity.pdbx_description
1 polymer ?
#
loop_
_entity_poly.entity_id
_entity_poly.type
_entity_poly.pdbx_seq_one_letter_code
_entity_poly.pdbx_strand_id
1 'polypeptide(L)' 'PTNILADRLRRLVDYGILEKVAYQQNPVRYDYQLTEKGRDLEPIVRAMIQWGLRHVPGAGKSKGY' A
#
# COMPACT_ATOMS: atom_id res chain seq x y z
N PRO A 1 8.49 19.20 1.24
CA PRO A 1 8.25 18.43 -0.01
C PRO A 1 6.88 17.73 0.02
N THR A 2 5.93 18.27 -0.75
CA THR A 2 4.46 18.03 -0.60
C THR A 2 3.95 16.74 -1.26
N ASN A 3 4.80 15.74 -1.57
CA ASN A 3 4.31 14.56 -2.27
C ASN A 3 5.01 13.23 -1.92
N ILE A 4 5.13 12.94 -0.62
CA ILE A 4 5.67 11.66 -0.12
C ILE A 4 4.83 10.47 -0.61
N LEU A 5 3.51 10.64 -0.74
CA LEU A 5 2.62 9.57 -1.18
C LEU A 5 2.86 9.20 -2.65
N ALA A 6 2.83 10.16 -3.58
CA ALA A 6 3.04 9.83 -4.99
C ALA A 6 4.44 9.26 -5.23
N ASP A 7 5.45 9.70 -4.47
CA ASP A 7 6.78 9.12 -4.55
C ASP A 7 6.82 7.65 -4.09
N ARG A 8 6.14 7.31 -2.99
CA ARG A 8 6.03 5.92 -2.53
C ARG A 8 5.27 5.06 -3.52
N LEU A 9 4.14 5.55 -4.03
CA LEU A 9 3.35 4.82 -5.04
C LEU A 9 4.15 4.59 -6.32
N ARG A 10 4.90 5.59 -6.80
CA ARG A 10 5.80 5.44 -7.94
C ARG A 10 6.82 4.34 -7.70
N ARG A 11 7.53 4.36 -6.56
CA ARG A 11 8.50 3.32 -6.22
C ARG A 11 7.89 1.92 -6.15
N LEU A 12 6.69 1.78 -5.60
CA LEU A 12 6.01 0.48 -5.55
C LEU A 12 5.61 -0.02 -6.95
N VAL A 13 5.28 0.89 -7.88
CA VAL A 13 5.10 0.56 -9.29
C VAL A 13 6.42 0.16 -9.94
N ASP A 14 7.50 0.92 -9.72
CA ASP A 14 8.83 0.63 -10.26
C ASP A 14 9.36 -0.73 -9.77
N TYR A 15 9.04 -1.12 -8.53
CA TYR A 15 9.38 -2.44 -7.98
C TYR A 15 8.45 -3.57 -8.45
N GLY A 16 7.42 -3.27 -9.24
CA GLY A 16 6.44 -4.25 -9.75
C GLY A 16 5.53 -4.82 -8.66
N ILE A 17 5.37 -4.12 -7.54
CA ILE A 17 4.45 -4.48 -6.45
C ILE A 17 3.05 -3.97 -6.76
N LEU A 18 2.96 -2.79 -7.36
CA LEU A 18 1.73 -2.18 -7.83
C LEU A 18 1.73 -2.01 -9.34
N GLU A 19 0.56 -2.02 -9.93
CA GLU A 19 0.32 -1.55 -11.29
C GLU A 19 -0.64 -0.36 -11.27
N LYS A 20 -0.44 0.58 -12.20
CA LYS A 20 -1.28 1.77 -12.35
C LYS A 20 -2.29 1.51 -13.46
N VAL A 21 -3.55 1.30 -13.08
CA VAL A 21 -4.62 0.88 -14.00
C VAL A 21 -5.61 2.02 -14.19
N ALA A 22 -5.91 2.38 -15.44
CA ALA A 22 -6.97 3.34 -15.73
C ALA A 22 -8.34 2.68 -15.51
N TYR A 23 -9.14 3.23 -14.60
CA TYR A 23 -10.50 2.71 -14.31
C TYR A 23 -11.61 3.58 -14.90
N GLN A 24 -11.29 4.82 -15.27
CA GLN A 24 -12.20 5.74 -15.93
C GLN A 24 -11.45 6.37 -17.10
N GLN A 25 -12.12 6.57 -18.23
CA GLN A 25 -11.51 7.14 -19.44
C GLN A 25 -11.83 8.64 -19.62
N ASN A 26 -12.91 9.17 -19.05
CA ASN A 26 -13.33 10.57 -19.23
C ASN A 26 -13.90 11.21 -17.94
N PRO A 27 -13.14 12.09 -17.24
CA PRO A 27 -11.69 12.26 -17.34
C PRO A 27 -10.95 10.98 -16.94
N VAL A 28 -9.72 10.79 -17.42
CA VAL A 28 -8.93 9.60 -17.09
C VAL A 28 -8.64 9.56 -15.58
N ARG A 29 -8.99 8.45 -14.93
CA ARG A 29 -8.65 8.20 -13.52
C ARG A 29 -7.93 6.88 -13.37
N TYR A 30 -7.00 6.85 -12.41
CA TYR A 30 -6.13 5.72 -12.18
C TYR A 30 -6.28 5.18 -10.76
N ASP A 31 -6.26 3.87 -10.65
CA ASP A 31 -6.09 3.13 -9.42
C ASP A 31 -4.72 2.47 -9.40
N TYR A 32 -4.22 2.21 -8.18
CA TYR A 32 -3.04 1.41 -7.96
C TYR A 32 -3.48 0.05 -7.43
N GLN A 33 -3.26 -1.01 -8.21
CA GLN A 33 -3.67 -2.37 -7.86
C GLN A 33 -2.45 -3.23 -7.54
N LEU A 34 -2.61 -4.21 -6.65
CA LEU A 34 -1.54 -5.17 -6.37
C LEU A 34 -1.36 -6.12 -7.55
N THR A 35 -0.12 -6.23 -8.02
CA THR A 35 0.31 -7.30 -8.93
C THR A 35 0.33 -8.64 -8.18
N GLU A 36 0.57 -9.74 -8.90
CA GLU A 36 0.82 -11.05 -8.28
C GLU A 36 1.98 -10.98 -7.28
N LYS A 37 3.13 -10.42 -7.69
CA LYS A 37 4.29 -10.15 -6.82
C LYS A 37 3.91 -9.32 -5.58
N GLY A 38 3.00 -8.36 -5.73
CA GLY A 38 2.52 -7.57 -4.61
C GLY A 38 1.62 -8.35 -3.65
N ARG A 39 0.78 -9.25 -4.16
CA ARG A 39 -0.06 -10.13 -3.34
C ARG A 39 0.79 -11.13 -2.55
N ASP A 40 1.88 -11.62 -3.12
CA ASP A 40 2.82 -12.53 -2.43
C ASP A 40 3.47 -11.90 -1.19
N LEU A 41 3.45 -10.57 -1.04
CA LEU A 41 3.93 -9.87 0.16
C LEU A 41 2.95 -9.90 1.34
N GLU A 42 1.68 -10.25 1.10
CA GLU A 42 0.64 -10.33 2.13
C GLU A 42 1.09 -11.06 3.42
N PRO A 43 1.64 -12.29 3.37
CA PRO A 43 2.07 -12.99 4.58
C PRO A 43 3.13 -12.23 5.36
N ILE A 44 4.07 -11.55 4.70
CA ILE A 44 5.12 -10.77 5.35
C ILE A 44 4.52 -9.53 6.04
N VAL A 45 3.64 -8.81 5.35
CA VAL A 45 2.95 -7.63 5.91
C VAL A 45 2.09 -8.04 7.10
N ARG A 46 1.38 -9.16 7.01
CA ARG A 46 0.60 -9.71 8.13
C ARG A 46 1.50 -10.08 9.31
N ALA A 47 2.64 -10.72 9.08
CA ALA A 47 3.58 -11.06 10.15
C ALA A 47 4.09 -9.80 10.88
N MET A 48 4.43 -8.74 10.13
CA MET A 48 4.82 -7.46 10.71
C MET A 48 3.71 -6.83 11.55
N ILE A 49 2.46 -6.87 11.08
CA ILE A 49 1.29 -6.40 11.83
C ILE A 49 1.15 -7.20 13.14
N GLN A 50 1.19 -8.53 13.07
CA GLN A 50 1.04 -9.39 14.25
C GLN A 50 2.13 -9.16 15.29
N TRP A 51 3.38 -9.01 14.83
CA TRP A 51 4.49 -8.63 15.70
C TRP A 51 4.24 -7.27 16.37
N GLY A 52 3.80 -6.28 15.59
CA GLY A 52 3.47 -4.95 16.10
C GLY A 52 2.37 -4.97 17.15
N LEU A 53 1.29 -5.73 16.92
CA LEU A 53 0.20 -5.89 17.89
C LEU A 53 0.68 -6.54 19.20
N ARG A 54 1.66 -7.43 19.15
CA ARG A 54 2.20 -8.10 20.33
C ARG A 54 3.17 -7.23 21.12
N HIS A 55 3.95 -6.39 20.47
CA HIS A 55 5.12 -5.74 21.08
C HIS A 55 5.06 -4.21 21.10
N VAL A 56 4.21 -3.57 20.30
CA VAL A 56 4.10 -2.11 20.22
C VAL A 56 2.86 -1.66 20.99
N PRO A 57 3.03 -0.98 22.15
CA PRO A 57 1.91 -0.46 22.92
C PRO A 57 1.04 0.49 22.08
N GLY A 58 -0.27 0.22 22.03
CA GLY A 58 -1.23 1.07 21.30
C GLY A 58 -1.35 0.77 19.80
N ALA A 59 -0.64 -0.22 19.24
CA ALA A 59 -0.72 -0.57 17.82
C ALA A 59 -2.13 -0.95 17.32
N GLY A 60 -3.01 -1.44 18.20
CA GLY A 60 -4.41 -1.73 17.88
C GLY A 60 -5.37 -0.55 18.04
N LYS A 61 -4.91 0.61 18.54
CA LYS A 61 -5.75 1.80 18.74
C LYS A 61 -5.69 2.69 17.50
N SER A 62 -6.59 2.42 16.56
CA SER A 62 -6.88 3.38 15.48
C SER A 62 -7.42 4.68 16.07
N LYS A 63 -6.81 5.82 15.73
CA LYS A 63 -7.45 7.13 15.91
C LYS A 63 -8.58 7.18 14.88
N GLY A 64 -9.80 6.92 15.33
CA GLY A 64 -11.00 7.07 14.50
C GLY A 64 -11.04 8.47 13.91
N TYR A 65 -11.13 8.53 12.59
CA TYR A 65 -11.73 9.64 11.87
C TYR A 65 -13.14 9.22 11.46
#